data_AF-A0A846DL05-F1
#
_entry.id   AF-A0A846DL05-F1
#
_cell.length_a   1.000
_cell.length_b   1.000
_cell.length_c   1.000
_cell.angle_alpha   90.00
_cell.angle_beta   90.00
_cell.angle_gamma   90.00
#
_symmetry.space_group_name_H-M   'P 1'
#
loop_
_entity.id
_entity.type
_entity.pdbx_description
1 polymer ?
#
loop_
_entity_poly.entity_id
_entity_poly.type
_entity_poly.pdbx_seq_one_letter_code
_entity_poly.pdbx_strand_id
1 'polypeptide(L)'
;MEHHRAKRLLEAETCFYQVLQQQPDNSYANFNLALVYQDQGDQIKALQYYQKAIQIKPDFAEAYNNLGNLYLKFSLRYSHNLSMGFTWGL
;
A
#
# COMPACT_ATOMS: atom_id res chain seq x y z
N MET A 1 -16.92 -0.91 14.73
CA MET A 1 -15.53 -1.38 14.59
C MET A 1 -14.72 -0.55 13.59
N GLU A 2 -15.31 -0.12 12.47
CA GLU A 2 -14.64 0.71 11.44
C GLU A 2 -14.07 2.06 11.94
N HIS A 3 -14.79 2.81 12.78
CA HIS A 3 -14.30 4.11 13.27
C HIS A 3 -12.99 4.01 14.08
N HIS A 4 -12.80 2.93 14.84
CA HIS A 4 -11.55 2.70 15.56
C HIS A 4 -10.41 2.30 14.62
N ARG A 5 -10.71 1.58 13.53
CA ARG A 5 -9.71 1.20 12.53
C ARG A 5 -9.18 2.43 11.79
N ALA A 6 -10.07 3.26 11.28
CA ALA A 6 -9.69 4.49 10.58
C ALA A 6 -8.85 5.42 11.48
N LYS A 7 -9.25 5.56 12.76
CA LYS A 7 -8.48 6.33 13.74
C LYS A 7 -7.07 5.78 13.94
N ARG A 8 -6.91 4.46 14.09
CA ARG A 8 -5.59 3.83 14.24
C ARG A 8 -4.71 3.99 13.01
N LEU A 9 -5.29 3.95 11.81
CA LEU A 9 -4.55 4.14 10.56
C LEU A 9 -4.01 5.58 10.46
N LEU A 10 -4.82 6.57 10.85
CA LEU A 10 -4.40 7.97 10.88
C LEU A 10 -3.28 8.22 11.90
N GLU A 11 -3.39 7.61 13.08
CA GLU A 11 -2.34 7.66 14.11
C GLU A 11 -1.05 7.00 13.62
N ALA A 12 -1.14 5.82 13.00
CA ALA A 12 0.01 5.13 12.42
C ALA A 12 0.68 5.97 11.32
N GLU A 13 -0.09 6.54 10.40
CA GLU A 13 0.40 7.44 9.36
C GLU A 13 1.17 8.62 9.96
N THR A 14 0.61 9.26 10.99
CA THR A 14 1.25 10.39 11.68
C THR A 14 2.57 9.98 12.32
N CYS A 15 2.60 8.84 13.03
CA CYS A 15 3.82 8.31 13.64
C CYS A 15 4.92 8.06 12.60
N PHE A 16 4.61 7.45 11.47
CA PHE A 16 5.62 7.20 10.44
C PHE A 16 6.09 8.47 9.73
N TYR A 17 5.23 9.47 9.55
CA TYR A 17 5.68 10.78 9.06
C TYR A 17 6.66 11.45 10.02
N GLN A 18 6.44 11.36 11.34
CA GLN A 18 7.40 11.88 12.33
C GLN A 18 8.75 11.17 12.24
N VAL A 19 8.75 9.85 11.99
CA VAL A 19 10.00 9.11 11.74
C VAL A 19 10.69 9.64 10.49
N LEU A 20 9.95 9.84 9.40
CA LEU A 20 10.53 10.36 8.15
C LEU A 20 11.02 11.81 8.25
N GLN A 21 10.47 12.62 9.16
CA GLN A 21 11.01 13.96 9.43
C GLN A 21 12.40 13.91 10.05
N GLN A 22 12.69 12.91 10.88
CA GLN A 22 13.98 12.74 11.53
C GLN A 22 14.94 11.90 10.68
N GLN A 23 14.40 10.94 9.93
CA GLN A 23 15.14 10.00 9.10
C GLN A 23 14.43 9.87 7.74
N PRO A 24 14.68 10.80 6.80
CA PRO A 24 14.02 10.82 5.50
C PRO A 24 14.21 9.51 4.71
N ASP A 25 15.37 8.87 4.90
CA ASP A 25 15.75 7.62 4.23
C ASP A 25 15.46 6.38 5.09
N ASN A 26 14.45 6.42 5.95
CA ASN A 26 14.04 5.24 6.72
C ASN A 26 13.17 4.31 5.86
N SER A 27 13.75 3.20 5.39
CA SER A 27 13.05 2.21 4.55
C SER A 27 11.87 1.54 5.27
N TYR A 28 11.99 1.26 6.57
CA TYR A 28 10.92 0.66 7.37
C TYR A 28 9.72 1.59 7.55
N ALA A 29 9.95 2.90 7.74
CA ALA A 29 8.90 3.89 7.84
C ALA A 29 8.14 4.04 6.51
N ASN A 30 8.87 4.08 5.38
CA ASN A 30 8.27 4.04 4.05
C ASN A 30 7.46 2.75 3.83
N PHE A 31 7.99 1.59 4.19
CA PHE A 31 7.29 0.31 4.08
C PHE A 31 5.99 0.27 4.92
N ASN A 32 6.04 0.76 6.17
CA ASN A 32 4.86 0.78 7.01
C ASN A 32 3.80 1.80 6.55
N LEU A 33 4.21 2.96 5.99
CA LEU A 33 3.27 3.87 5.32
C LEU A 33 2.59 3.19 4.14
N ALA A 34 3.32 2.39 3.36
CA ALA A 34 2.74 1.62 2.27
C ALA A 34 1.66 0.64 2.75
N LEU A 35 1.91 -0.06 3.87
CA LEU A 35 0.91 -0.93 4.50
C LEU A 35 -0.32 -0.16 5.00
N VAL A 36 -0.13 1.01 5.61
CA VAL A 36 -1.23 1.88 6.05
C VAL A 36 -2.10 2.29 4.86
N TYR A 37 -1.50 2.76 3.76
CA TYR A 37 -2.26 3.15 2.56
C TYR A 37 -2.93 1.96 1.87
N GLN A 38 -2.30 0.77 1.91
CA GLN A 38 -2.91 -0.45 1.43
C GLN A 38 -4.16 -0.82 2.23
N ASP A 39 -4.15 -0.63 3.55
CA ASP A 39 -5.30 -0.87 4.42
C ASP A 39 -6.42 0.17 4.23
N GLN A 40 -6.04 1.42 3.94
CA GLN A 40 -6.96 2.50 3.57
C GLN A 40 -7.56 2.32 2.15
N GLY A 41 -6.98 1.42 1.33
CA GLY A 41 -7.39 1.20 -0.06
C GLY A 41 -6.81 2.21 -1.05
N ASP A 42 -5.92 3.11 -0.62
CA ASP A 42 -5.17 4.01 -1.50
C ASP A 42 -3.98 3.27 -2.11
N GLN A 43 -4.28 2.51 -3.15
CA GLN A 43 -3.30 1.62 -3.78
C GLN A 43 -2.18 2.40 -4.50
N ILE A 44 -2.44 3.64 -4.92
CA ILE A 44 -1.44 4.49 -5.60
C ILE A 44 -0.38 4.95 -4.60
N LYS A 45 -0.80 5.44 -3.42
CA LYS A 45 0.16 5.80 -2.37
C LYS A 45 0.91 4.58 -1.85
N ALA A 46 0.23 3.46 -1.66
CA ALA A 46 0.89 2.21 -1.26
C ALA A 46 2.03 1.85 -2.21
N LEU A 47 1.79 1.93 -3.52
CA LEU A 47 2.80 1.69 -4.56
C LEU A 47 4.02 2.61 -4.40
N GLN A 48 3.79 3.92 -4.29
CA GLN A 48 4.86 4.92 -4.17
C GLN A 48 5.74 4.66 -2.95
N TYR A 49 5.14 4.34 -1.81
CA TYR A 49 5.88 4.11 -0.57
C TYR A 49 6.62 2.77 -0.55
N TYR A 50 6.07 1.71 -1.16
CA TYR A 50 6.83 0.48 -1.39
C TYR A 50 8.05 0.70 -2.27
N GLN A 51 7.90 1.47 -3.36
CA GLN A 51 9.01 1.80 -4.25
C GLN A 51 10.11 2.59 -3.54
N LYS A 52 9.75 3.58 -2.73
CA LYS A 52 10.73 4.32 -1.91
C LYS A 52 11.47 3.40 -0.93
N ALA A 53 10.76 2.51 -0.23
CA ALA A 53 11.38 1.55 0.67
C ALA A 53 12.40 0.67 -0.03
N ILE A 54 12.09 0.22 -1.26
CA ILE A 54 12.98 -0.59 -2.10
C ILE A 54 14.16 0.22 -2.64
N GLN A 55 13.95 1.47 -3.04
CA GLN A 55 15.02 2.35 -3.51
C GLN A 55 16.08 2.59 -2.42
N ILE A 56 15.63 2.78 -1.18
CA ILE A 56 16.49 2.97 -0.01
C ILE A 56 17.14 1.65 0.40
N LYS A 57 16.38 0.54 0.40
CA LYS A 57 16.82 -0.79 0.82
C LYS A 57 16.53 -1.81 -0.29
N PRO A 58 17.45 -1.99 -1.26
CA PRO A 58 17.25 -2.88 -2.40
C PRO A 58 17.11 -4.37 -2.05
N ASP A 59 17.53 -4.79 -0.86
CA ASP A 59 17.44 -6.15 -0.32
C ASP A 59 16.19 -6.36 0.56
N PHE A 60 15.22 -5.44 0.53
CA PHE A 60 14.02 -5.52 1.39
C PHE A 60 12.98 -6.51 0.86
N ALA A 61 13.18 -7.80 1.16
CA ALA A 61 12.33 -8.89 0.69
C ALA A 61 10.84 -8.71 0.97
N GLU A 62 10.48 -8.22 2.17
CA GLU A 62 9.09 -7.99 2.56
C GLU A 62 8.41 -6.89 1.73
N ALA A 63 9.15 -5.85 1.33
CA ALA A 63 8.63 -4.80 0.47
C ALA A 63 8.31 -5.34 -0.94
N TYR A 64 9.17 -6.16 -1.52
CA TYR A 64 8.89 -6.82 -2.81
C TYR A 64 7.70 -7.77 -2.74
N ASN A 65 7.61 -8.59 -1.68
CA ASN A 65 6.49 -9.52 -1.51
C ASN A 65 5.15 -8.76 -1.47
N ASN A 66 5.05 -7.71 -0.64
CA ASN A 66 3.82 -6.94 -0.53
C ASN A 66 3.50 -6.13 -1.79
N LEU A 67 4.52 -5.61 -2.49
CA LEU A 67 4.36 -4.96 -3.78
C LEU A 67 3.83 -5.94 -4.85
N GLY A 68 4.34 -7.17 -4.88
CA GLY A 68 3.85 -8.24 -5.74
C GLY A 68 2.38 -8.59 -5.46
N ASN A 69 2.02 -8.73 -4.19
CA ASN A 69 0.63 -8.97 -3.78
C ASN A 69 -0.29 -7.80 -4.18
N LEU A 70 0.21 -6.56 -4.08
CA LEU A 70 -0.52 -5.37 -4.51
C LEU A 70 -0.80 -5.41 -6.02
N TYR A 71 0.20 -5.73 -6.84
CA TYR A 71 0.05 -5.89 -8.29
C TYR A 71 -0.90 -7.04 -8.68
N LEU A 72 -0.81 -8.18 -7.98
CA LEU A 72 -1.73 -9.30 -8.22
C LEU A 72 -3.18 -8.88 -7.95
N LYS A 73 -3.43 -8.18 -6.84
CA LYS A 73 -4.76 -7.67 -6.49
C LYS A 73 -5.29 -6.68 -7.53
N PHE A 74 -4.42 -5.81 -8.07
CA PHE A 74 -4.77 -4.95 -9.19
C PHE A 74 -5.18 -5.76 -10.42
N SER A 75 -4.34 -6.70 -10.86
CA SER A 75 -4.61 -7.54 -12.03
C SER A 75 -5.94 -8.28 -11.91
N LEU A 76 -6.22 -8.89 -10.75
CA LEU A 76 -7.48 -9.60 -10.49
C LEU A 76 -8.70 -8.68 -10.49
N ARG A 77 -8.57 -7.44 -9.98
CA ARG A 77 -9.64 -6.45 -10.04
C ARG A 77 -9.92 -6.01 -11.49
N TYR A 78 -8.87 -5.83 -12.29
CA TYR A 78 -9.01 -5.52 -13.71
C TYR A 78 -9.68 -6.67 -14.48
N SER A 79 -9.30 -7.93 -14.24
CA SER A 79 -9.92 -9.09 -14.89
C SER A 79 -11.38 -9.27 -14.50
N HIS A 80 -11.73 -9.04 -13.23
CA HIS A 80 -13.12 -9.10 -12.77
C HIS A 80 -13.99 -7.97 -13.33
N ASN A 81 -13.44 -6.74 -13.45
CA ASN A 81 -14.16 -5.64 -14.09
C ASN A 81 -14.40 -5.89 -15.58
N LEU A 82 -13.47 -6.56 -16.27
CA LEU A 82 -13.68 -6.99 -17.65
C LEU A 82 -14.78 -8.05 -17.74
N SER A 83 -14.82 -9.06 -16.86
CA SER A 83 -15.87 -10.10 -16.92
C SER A 83 -17.29 -9.57 -16.66
N MET A 84 -17.46 -8.59 -15.76
CA MET A 84 -18.75 -7.96 -15.50
C MET A 84 -19.22 -7.00 -16.61
N GLY A 85 -18.32 -6.54 -17.48
CA GLY A 85 -18.67 -5.73 -18.65
C GLY A 85 -19.19 -6.55 -19.83
N PHE A 86 -19.11 -7.89 -19.77
CA PHE A 86 -19.46 -8.81 -20.87
C PHE A 86 -20.66 -9.73 -20.59
N THR A 87 -21.47 -9.46 -19.56
CA THR A 87 -22.80 -10.09 -19.50
C THR A 87 -23.74 -9.31 -20.42
N TRP A 88 -23.79 -9.71 -21.70
CA TRP A 88 -24.83 -9.27 -22.62
C TRP A 88 -26.20 -9.58 -22.01
N GLY A 89 -27.09 -8.60 -22.07
CA GLY A 89 -28.50 -8.82 -21.76
C GLY A 89 -29.05 -9.97 -22.60
N LEU A 90 -29.49 -11.01 -21.89
CA LEU A 90 -30.47 -11.98 -22.35
C LEU A 90 -31.68 -11.86 -21.42
#